data_AF-A0A382EYH2-F1
#
_entry.id   AF-A0A382EYH2-F1
#
_cell.length_a   1.000
_cell.length_b   1.000
_cell.length_c   1.000
_cell.angle_alpha   90.00
_cell.angle_beta   90.00
_cell.angle_gamma   90.00
#
_symmetry.space_group_name_H-M   'P 1'
#
loop_
_entity.id
_entity.type
_entity.pdbx_description
1 polymer ?
#
loop_
_entity_poly.entity_id
_entity_poly.type
_entity_poly.pdbx_seq_one_letter_code
_entity_poly.pdbx_strand_id
1 'polypeptide(L)'
;HLMGQKVTEQVAEMRSLPAGIDQRSPARHPDWIGPDDLSLKIQEIREATSYQIPIQLKLGSARVYDDVRMAAKCGPDTIYLDGAEGGTGAGPHLATEETGIPLMAAIPEARRALEDVGLVDEVDLVVAGGIRNGGDVAKCLALGAKAVALGTSALMALNCNKHIEGVTDYEGTIGVPAGECYHCHTGRCPVGIATQDVELRARLDVDEAALRVYNFLHTLTMEVQLLARACGKTNIHSLEPEDLAALTHEAAAMAKVPLAGTTYIPGVSEERALQEMKDLMAKQIIESGG
;
A
#
# COMPACT_ATOMS: atom_id res chain seq x y z
N HIS A 1 -15.07 -0.83 -8.55
CA HIS A 1 -16.26 -0.60 -9.41
C HIS A 1 -16.61 0.88 -9.45
N LEU A 2 -17.45 1.33 -10.39
CA LEU A 2 -18.05 2.67 -10.36
C LEU A 2 -19.55 2.55 -10.60
N MET A 3 -20.37 2.97 -9.63
CA MET A 3 -21.83 2.85 -9.72
C MET A 3 -22.38 3.88 -10.71
N GLY A 4 -23.45 3.52 -11.42
CA GLY A 4 -24.06 4.31 -12.50
C GLY A 4 -24.48 5.72 -12.07
N GLN A 5 -24.94 5.88 -10.83
CA GLN A 5 -25.24 7.19 -10.23
C GLN A 5 -24.01 8.13 -10.14
N LYS A 6 -22.79 7.60 -10.25
CA LYS A 6 -21.53 8.36 -10.31
C LYS A 6 -20.97 8.45 -11.73
N VAL A 7 -21.69 7.94 -12.73
CA VAL A 7 -21.34 8.03 -14.14
C VAL A 7 -22.18 9.14 -14.76
N THR A 8 -21.80 10.38 -14.44
CA THR A 8 -22.36 11.60 -15.06
C THR A 8 -21.99 11.66 -16.54
N GLU A 9 -22.59 12.58 -17.30
CA GLU A 9 -22.21 12.83 -18.71
C GLU A 9 -20.71 13.12 -18.86
N GLN A 10 -20.14 13.90 -17.94
CA GLN A 10 -18.70 14.20 -17.92
C GLN A 10 -17.86 12.91 -17.74
N VAL A 11 -18.25 12.04 -16.81
CA VAL A 11 -17.52 10.79 -16.55
C VAL A 11 -17.69 9.81 -17.72
N ALA A 12 -18.90 9.76 -18.30
CA ALA A 12 -19.21 8.98 -19.48
C ALA A 12 -18.34 9.37 -20.68
N GLU A 13 -18.21 10.69 -20.94
CA GLU A 13 -17.36 11.25 -21.99
C GLU A 13 -15.89 10.86 -21.77
N MET A 14 -15.35 11.06 -20.56
CA MET A 14 -13.96 10.70 -20.23
C MET A 14 -13.65 9.22 -20.44
N ARG A 15 -14.64 8.34 -20.27
CA ARG A 15 -14.46 6.89 -20.33
C ARG A 15 -14.96 6.26 -21.63
N SER A 16 -15.54 7.06 -22.54
CA SER A 16 -16.20 6.57 -23.76
C SER A 16 -17.26 5.49 -23.48
N LEU A 17 -18.08 5.71 -22.45
CA LEU A 17 -19.08 4.75 -21.96
C LEU A 17 -20.42 5.45 -21.69
N PRO A 18 -21.56 4.75 -21.73
CA PRO A 18 -22.87 5.36 -21.49
C PRO A 18 -23.03 5.89 -20.06
N ALA A 19 -23.64 7.06 -19.93
CA ALA A 19 -23.99 7.68 -18.65
C ALA A 19 -25.04 6.86 -17.89
N GLY A 20 -24.98 6.91 -16.55
CA GLY A 20 -25.95 6.25 -15.68
C GLY A 20 -25.80 4.73 -15.56
N ILE A 21 -24.84 4.10 -16.27
CA ILE A 21 -24.64 2.65 -16.24
C ILE A 21 -23.50 2.26 -15.31
N ASP A 22 -23.74 1.25 -14.46
CA ASP A 22 -22.71 0.65 -13.61
C ASP A 22 -21.51 0.17 -14.43
N GLN A 23 -20.31 0.58 -14.01
CA GLN A 23 -19.06 0.16 -14.63
C GLN A 23 -18.33 -0.85 -13.75
N ARG A 24 -18.23 -2.07 -14.28
CA ARG A 24 -17.47 -3.18 -13.71
C ARG A 24 -16.33 -3.53 -14.63
N SER A 25 -15.12 -3.15 -14.23
CA SER A 25 -13.91 -3.54 -14.95
C SER A 25 -13.74 -5.07 -14.91
N PRO A 26 -13.17 -5.67 -15.96
CA PRO A 26 -12.76 -7.07 -15.92
C PRO A 26 -11.81 -7.34 -14.73
N ALA A 27 -11.87 -8.56 -14.18
CA ALA A 27 -11.03 -8.96 -13.04
C ALA A 27 -9.56 -9.18 -13.42
N ARG A 28 -9.25 -9.26 -14.72
CA ARG A 28 -7.91 -9.39 -15.27
C ARG A 28 -7.75 -8.48 -16.48
N HIS A 29 -6.51 -8.12 -16.74
CA HIS A 29 -6.15 -7.50 -18.01
C HIS A 29 -6.39 -8.47 -19.17
N PRO A 30 -7.08 -8.05 -20.24
CA PRO A 30 -7.36 -8.92 -21.39
C PRO A 30 -6.14 -9.12 -22.30
N ASP A 31 -5.12 -8.27 -22.15
CA ASP A 31 -3.96 -8.12 -23.01
C ASP A 31 -2.68 -8.76 -22.46
N TRP A 32 -2.73 -9.39 -21.29
CA TRP A 32 -1.67 -10.25 -20.78
C TRP A 32 -2.22 -11.34 -19.85
N ILE A 33 -1.66 -12.55 -19.93
CA ILE A 33 -2.11 -13.71 -19.14
C ILE A 33 -1.03 -14.16 -18.16
N GLY A 34 0.24 -13.87 -18.46
CA GLY A 34 1.38 -14.28 -17.64
C GLY A 34 2.53 -13.26 -17.67
N PRO A 35 3.66 -13.60 -17.03
CA PRO A 35 4.81 -12.71 -16.89
C PRO A 35 5.48 -12.34 -18.21
N ASP A 36 5.49 -13.24 -19.19
CA ASP A 36 6.08 -12.96 -20.51
C ASP A 36 5.28 -11.86 -21.23
N ASP A 37 3.94 -11.98 -21.25
CA ASP A 37 3.05 -10.97 -21.81
C ASP A 37 3.14 -9.65 -21.01
N LEU A 38 3.26 -9.73 -19.68
CA LEU A 38 3.42 -8.55 -18.82
C LEU A 38 4.71 -7.80 -19.14
N SER A 39 5.81 -8.50 -19.42
CA SER A 39 7.08 -7.90 -19.83
C SER A 39 6.94 -7.14 -21.15
N LEU A 40 6.23 -7.74 -22.13
CA LEU A 40 5.92 -7.07 -23.39
C LEU A 40 5.03 -5.84 -23.18
N LYS A 41 4.04 -5.93 -22.28
CA LYS A 41 3.17 -4.80 -21.93
C LYS A 41 3.95 -3.65 -21.28
N ILE A 42 4.86 -3.95 -20.36
CA ILE A 42 5.73 -2.93 -19.75
C ILE A 42 6.58 -2.27 -20.83
N GLN A 43 7.16 -3.04 -21.74
CA GLN A 43 7.94 -2.50 -22.85
C GLN A 43 7.10 -1.62 -23.79
N GLU A 44 5.86 -2.03 -24.12
CA GLU A 44 4.91 -1.23 -24.91
C GLU A 44 4.64 0.13 -24.26
N ILE A 45 4.38 0.15 -22.94
CA ILE A 45 4.18 1.40 -22.19
C ILE A 45 5.45 2.25 -22.17
N ARG A 46 6.62 1.61 -22.06
CA ARG A 46 7.92 2.29 -22.03
C ARG A 46 8.20 2.99 -23.35
N GLU A 47 7.90 2.33 -24.47
CA GLU A 47 7.99 2.91 -25.81
C GLU A 47 6.98 4.04 -26.02
N ALA A 48 5.72 3.83 -25.59
CA ALA A 48 4.66 4.84 -25.69
C ALA A 48 4.99 6.13 -24.92
N THR A 49 5.77 6.02 -23.84
CA THR A 49 6.23 7.15 -23.03
C THR A 49 7.63 7.65 -23.43
N SER A 50 8.19 7.13 -24.52
CA SER A 50 9.55 7.45 -24.99
C SER A 50 10.61 7.29 -23.89
N TYR A 51 10.43 6.32 -22.99
CA TYR A 51 11.32 6.02 -21.87
C TYR A 51 11.46 7.18 -20.86
N GLN A 52 10.53 8.15 -20.86
CA GLN A 52 10.61 9.34 -19.98
C GLN A 52 9.82 9.18 -18.68
N ILE A 53 8.94 8.19 -18.58
CA ILE A 53 8.04 8.00 -17.45
C ILE A 53 8.31 6.64 -16.80
N PRO A 54 8.60 6.59 -15.49
CA PRO A 54 8.74 5.33 -14.75
C PRO A 54 7.43 4.53 -14.77
N ILE A 55 7.56 3.21 -14.88
CA ILE A 55 6.44 2.26 -14.90
C ILE A 55 6.31 1.61 -13.53
N GLN A 56 5.17 1.83 -12.89
CA GLN A 56 4.82 1.23 -11.62
C GLN A 56 3.85 0.06 -11.83
N LEU A 57 4.22 -1.13 -11.33
CA LEU A 57 3.33 -2.29 -11.30
C LEU A 57 2.70 -2.43 -9.91
N LYS A 58 1.37 -2.38 -9.85
CA LYS A 58 0.62 -2.47 -8.60
C LYS A 58 0.12 -3.89 -8.33
N LEU A 59 0.44 -4.41 -7.16
CA LEU A 59 0.10 -5.75 -6.68
C LEU A 59 -0.66 -5.68 -5.35
N GLY A 60 -1.64 -6.56 -5.18
CA GLY A 60 -2.25 -6.82 -3.87
C GLY A 60 -1.45 -7.86 -3.09
N SER A 61 -1.49 -7.79 -1.77
CA SER A 61 -0.71 -8.68 -0.89
C SER A 61 -1.32 -10.08 -0.77
N ALA A 62 -1.11 -10.96 -1.76
CA ALA A 62 -1.57 -12.36 -1.69
C ALA A 62 -0.40 -13.33 -1.49
N ARG A 63 0.26 -13.75 -2.58
CA ARG A 63 1.46 -14.60 -2.53
C ARG A 63 2.69 -13.73 -2.75
N VAL A 64 2.88 -12.79 -1.82
CA VAL A 64 3.76 -11.63 -2.01
C VAL A 64 5.14 -12.02 -2.51
N TYR A 65 5.77 -13.04 -1.91
CA TYR A 65 7.09 -13.49 -2.33
C TYR A 65 7.12 -13.90 -3.81
N ASP A 66 6.24 -14.80 -4.24
CA ASP A 66 6.20 -15.30 -5.62
C ASP A 66 5.78 -14.21 -6.62
N ASP A 67 4.75 -13.44 -6.27
CA ASP A 67 4.18 -12.42 -7.14
C ASP A 67 5.19 -11.28 -7.37
N VAL A 68 5.90 -10.81 -6.33
CA VAL A 68 6.96 -9.79 -6.43
C VAL A 68 8.18 -10.30 -7.19
N ARG A 69 8.62 -11.54 -6.91
CA ARG A 69 9.73 -12.19 -7.59
C ARG A 69 9.51 -12.28 -9.09
N MET A 70 8.30 -12.64 -9.50
CA MET A 70 7.90 -12.70 -10.91
C MET A 70 7.77 -11.30 -11.52
N ALA A 71 7.08 -10.39 -10.82
CA ALA A 71 6.86 -9.01 -11.26
C ALA A 71 8.16 -8.25 -11.51
N ALA A 72 9.13 -8.35 -10.60
CA ALA A 72 10.41 -7.64 -10.71
C ALA A 72 11.16 -8.02 -11.99
N LYS A 73 11.11 -9.30 -12.38
CA LYS A 73 11.72 -9.79 -13.63
C LYS A 73 11.03 -9.29 -14.90
N CYS A 74 9.82 -8.73 -14.81
CA CYS A 74 9.13 -8.13 -15.94
C CYS A 74 9.62 -6.71 -16.25
N GLY A 75 10.55 -6.17 -15.45
CA GLY A 75 11.19 -4.87 -15.67
C GLY A 75 10.36 -3.61 -15.37
N PRO A 76 9.49 -3.57 -14.33
CA PRO A 76 8.93 -2.30 -13.86
C PRO A 76 10.03 -1.49 -13.13
N ASP A 77 9.92 -0.16 -13.13
CA ASP A 77 10.80 0.72 -12.35
C ASP A 77 10.43 0.71 -10.86
N THR A 78 9.18 0.36 -10.56
CA THR A 78 8.65 0.34 -9.19
C THR A 78 7.58 -0.74 -9.04
N ILE A 79 7.60 -1.44 -7.90
CA ILE A 79 6.50 -2.28 -7.47
C ILE A 79 5.72 -1.56 -6.37
N TYR A 80 4.41 -1.40 -6.58
CA TYR A 80 3.49 -0.85 -5.59
C TYR A 80 2.75 -1.99 -4.92
N LEU A 81 3.00 -2.22 -3.63
CA LEU A 81 2.39 -3.29 -2.84
C LEU A 81 1.32 -2.74 -1.91
N ASP A 82 0.07 -3.17 -2.13
CA ASP A 82 -1.05 -2.88 -1.23
C ASP A 82 -1.25 -3.99 -0.22
N GLY A 83 -1.28 -3.63 1.06
CA GLY A 83 -1.77 -4.49 2.15
C GLY A 83 -3.29 -4.65 2.12
N ALA A 84 -3.80 -5.62 2.88
CA ALA A 84 -5.24 -5.88 3.04
C ALA A 84 -6.02 -4.66 3.58
N GLU A 85 -5.33 -3.74 4.26
CA GLU A 85 -5.88 -2.53 4.87
C GLU A 85 -6.23 -1.42 3.86
N GLY A 86 -6.11 -1.69 2.56
CA GLY A 86 -6.42 -0.75 1.48
C GLY A 86 -7.88 -0.32 1.44
N GLY A 87 -8.13 0.97 1.15
CA GLY A 87 -9.49 1.50 1.00
C GLY A 87 -10.06 1.32 -0.41
N THR A 88 -11.39 1.25 -0.53
CA THR A 88 -12.09 1.25 -1.82
C THR A 88 -13.32 2.15 -1.80
N GLY A 89 -13.57 2.84 -2.93
CA GLY A 89 -14.78 3.63 -3.09
C GLY A 89 -16.02 2.79 -3.40
N ALA A 90 -15.84 1.60 -3.98
CA ALA A 90 -16.91 0.65 -4.27
C ALA A 90 -16.32 -0.74 -4.61
N GLY A 91 -16.54 -1.71 -3.73
CA GLY A 91 -16.17 -3.11 -3.89
C GLY A 91 -17.09 -4.00 -3.04
N PRO A 92 -17.15 -5.32 -3.31
CA PRO A 92 -17.89 -6.25 -2.47
C PRO A 92 -17.23 -6.33 -1.08
N HIS A 93 -18.02 -6.24 -0.01
CA HIS A 93 -17.53 -6.37 1.37
C HIS A 93 -16.74 -7.66 1.58
N LEU A 94 -17.23 -8.78 1.02
CA LEU A 94 -16.53 -10.07 1.09
C LEU A 94 -15.09 -9.97 0.57
N ALA A 95 -14.85 -9.25 -0.52
CA ALA A 95 -13.50 -9.11 -1.05
C ALA A 95 -12.63 -8.23 -0.14
N THR A 96 -13.19 -7.16 0.43
CA THR A 96 -12.47 -6.30 1.37
C THR A 96 -12.08 -7.04 2.66
N GLU A 97 -12.96 -7.88 3.19
CA GLU A 97 -12.74 -8.55 4.49
C GLU A 97 -11.94 -9.86 4.36
N GLU A 98 -12.03 -10.57 3.23
CA GLU A 98 -11.51 -11.94 3.09
C GLU A 98 -10.32 -12.08 2.13
N THR A 99 -9.74 -10.97 1.65
CA THR A 99 -8.60 -11.03 0.71
C THR A 99 -7.40 -10.20 1.16
N GLY A 100 -6.22 -10.69 0.79
CA GLY A 100 -4.95 -10.05 1.11
C GLY A 100 -4.36 -10.49 2.45
N ILE A 101 -3.16 -9.99 2.74
CA ILE A 101 -2.48 -10.14 4.03
C ILE A 101 -2.10 -8.77 4.60
N PRO A 102 -1.93 -8.63 5.93
CA PRO A 102 -1.56 -7.36 6.54
C PRO A 102 -0.28 -6.78 5.95
N LEU A 103 -0.25 -5.45 5.76
CA LEU A 103 0.89 -4.79 5.13
C LEU A 103 2.20 -5.09 5.85
N MET A 104 2.20 -5.08 7.18
CA MET A 104 3.41 -5.34 7.99
C MET A 104 4.00 -6.74 7.76
N ALA A 105 3.19 -7.73 7.34
CA ALA A 105 3.66 -9.06 6.97
C ALA A 105 4.11 -9.13 5.50
N ALA A 106 3.54 -8.28 4.65
CA ALA A 106 3.81 -8.27 3.21
C ALA A 106 5.17 -7.65 2.87
N ILE A 107 5.59 -6.57 3.54
CA ILE A 107 6.83 -5.84 3.20
C ILE A 107 8.07 -6.75 3.28
N PRO A 108 8.31 -7.53 4.37
CA PRO A 108 9.49 -8.39 4.45
C PRO A 108 9.53 -9.46 3.35
N GLU A 109 8.37 -10.01 2.98
CA GLU A 109 8.27 -11.01 1.92
C GLU A 109 8.59 -10.42 0.54
N ALA A 110 8.14 -9.19 0.26
CA ALA A 110 8.47 -8.47 -0.96
C ALA A 110 9.95 -8.09 -1.01
N ARG A 111 10.51 -7.64 0.11
CA ARG A 111 11.93 -7.30 0.23
C ARG A 111 12.80 -8.52 -0.04
N ARG A 112 12.52 -9.66 0.61
CA ARG A 112 13.22 -10.93 0.37
C ARG A 112 13.10 -11.37 -1.09
N ALA A 113 11.93 -11.23 -1.70
CA ALA A 113 11.74 -11.58 -3.11
C ALA A 113 12.63 -10.76 -4.06
N LEU A 114 12.79 -9.45 -3.81
CA LEU A 114 13.67 -8.58 -4.58
C LEU A 114 15.15 -8.91 -4.37
N GLU A 115 15.55 -9.21 -3.14
CA GLU A 115 16.91 -9.63 -2.79
C GLU A 115 17.28 -10.96 -3.46
N ASP A 116 16.38 -11.94 -3.44
CA ASP A 116 16.59 -13.27 -4.03
C ASP A 116 16.75 -13.26 -5.55
N VAL A 117 16.21 -12.23 -6.23
CA VAL A 117 16.41 -12.02 -7.67
C VAL A 117 17.50 -11.00 -7.99
N GLY A 118 18.12 -10.40 -6.98
CA GLY A 118 19.18 -9.40 -7.14
C GLY A 118 18.70 -8.06 -7.71
N LEU A 119 17.41 -7.73 -7.61
CA LEU A 119 16.82 -6.50 -8.18
C LEU A 119 16.47 -5.45 -7.11
N VAL A 120 16.96 -5.64 -5.90
CA VAL A 120 16.61 -4.82 -4.73
C VAL A 120 17.05 -3.35 -4.84
N ASP A 121 18.12 -3.09 -5.58
CA ASP A 121 18.65 -1.75 -5.85
C ASP A 121 18.13 -1.16 -7.18
N GLU A 122 17.42 -1.96 -7.98
CA GLU A 122 16.93 -1.59 -9.31
C GLU A 122 15.42 -1.29 -9.33
N VAL A 123 14.64 -2.02 -8.51
CA VAL A 123 13.18 -1.90 -8.45
C VAL A 123 12.78 -1.33 -7.09
N ASP A 124 12.29 -0.08 -7.10
CA ASP A 124 11.82 0.56 -5.88
C ASP A 124 10.53 -0.12 -5.37
N LEU A 125 10.45 -0.37 -4.06
CA LEU A 125 9.27 -0.91 -3.40
C LEU A 125 8.45 0.22 -2.77
N VAL A 126 7.30 0.54 -3.36
CA VAL A 126 6.31 1.49 -2.80
C VAL A 126 5.21 0.70 -2.10
N VAL A 127 4.81 1.13 -0.91
CA VAL A 127 3.83 0.38 -0.11
C VAL A 127 2.64 1.24 0.31
N ALA A 128 1.48 0.63 0.46
CA ALA A 128 0.27 1.27 0.96
C ALA A 128 -0.66 0.29 1.67
N GLY A 129 -1.57 0.84 2.48
CA GLY A 129 -2.50 0.09 3.32
C GLY A 129 -2.41 0.51 4.78
N GLY A 130 -3.49 1.06 5.34
CA GLY A 130 -3.58 1.33 6.79
C GLY A 130 -2.66 2.40 7.39
N ILE A 131 -1.86 3.12 6.59
CA ILE A 131 -0.89 4.11 7.07
C ILE A 131 -1.56 5.40 7.53
N ARG A 132 -1.31 5.78 8.79
CA ARG A 132 -2.02 6.90 9.45
C ARG A 132 -1.12 7.96 10.08
N ASN A 133 0.11 7.60 10.47
CA ASN A 133 1.04 8.49 11.18
C ASN A 133 2.49 8.21 10.77
N GLY A 134 3.43 9.02 11.24
CA GLY A 134 4.84 8.90 10.89
C GLY A 134 5.50 7.66 11.52
N GLY A 135 4.94 7.12 12.59
CA GLY A 135 5.34 5.81 13.11
C GLY A 135 5.05 4.66 12.15
N ASP A 136 3.89 4.68 11.50
CA ASP A 136 3.55 3.71 10.46
C ASP A 136 4.48 3.83 9.25
N VAL A 137 4.78 5.08 8.83
CA VAL A 137 5.73 5.35 7.74
C VAL A 137 7.14 4.87 8.09
N ALA A 138 7.64 5.17 9.29
CA ALA A 138 8.96 4.75 9.75
C ALA A 138 9.10 3.22 9.78
N LYS A 139 8.06 2.50 10.23
CA LYS A 139 8.03 1.02 10.18
C LYS A 139 8.11 0.51 8.75
N CYS A 140 7.35 1.08 7.82
CA CYS A 140 7.39 0.66 6.42
C CYS A 140 8.80 0.83 5.81
N LEU A 141 9.42 1.99 6.05
CA LEU A 141 10.79 2.27 5.58
C LEU A 141 11.79 1.29 6.21
N ALA A 142 11.72 1.09 7.53
CA ALA A 142 12.56 0.15 8.25
C ALA A 142 12.43 -1.29 7.72
N LEU A 143 11.21 -1.73 7.37
CA LEU A 143 10.97 -3.08 6.83
C LEU A 143 11.41 -3.25 5.36
N GLY A 144 11.89 -2.19 4.70
CA GLY A 144 12.48 -2.26 3.36
C GLY A 144 11.67 -1.59 2.25
N ALA A 145 10.64 -0.80 2.57
CA ALA A 145 9.97 0.04 1.58
C ALA A 145 10.84 1.25 1.20
N LYS A 146 10.82 1.62 -0.08
CA LYS A 146 11.41 2.87 -0.59
C LYS A 146 10.55 4.08 -0.24
N ALA A 147 9.24 3.96 -0.43
CA ALA A 147 8.30 5.04 -0.18
C ALA A 147 6.94 4.49 0.26
N VAL A 148 6.15 5.36 0.86
CA VAL A 148 4.83 5.01 1.42
C VAL A 148 3.77 5.89 0.77
N ALA A 149 2.73 5.26 0.23
CA ALA A 149 1.60 5.93 -0.37
C ALA A 149 0.42 6.01 0.61
N LEU A 150 -0.29 7.13 0.56
CA LEU A 150 -1.37 7.48 1.49
C LEU A 150 -2.68 7.62 0.71
N GLY A 151 -3.72 6.93 1.17
CA GLY A 151 -5.07 7.01 0.63
C GLY A 151 -6.05 7.55 1.65
N THR A 152 -6.66 6.65 2.44
CA THR A 152 -7.71 7.00 3.41
C THR A 152 -7.30 8.10 4.39
N SER A 153 -6.09 8.07 4.93
CA SER A 153 -5.62 9.10 5.88
C SER A 153 -5.53 10.49 5.24
N ALA A 154 -5.12 10.59 3.96
CA ALA A 154 -5.17 11.84 3.21
C ALA A 154 -6.63 12.29 2.95
N LEU A 155 -7.56 11.35 2.69
CA LEU A 155 -8.98 11.67 2.57
C LEU A 155 -9.57 12.17 3.91
N MET A 156 -9.15 11.62 5.05
CA MET A 156 -9.54 12.12 6.38
C MET A 156 -9.04 13.56 6.58
N ALA A 157 -7.79 13.85 6.22
CA ALA A 157 -7.25 15.21 6.26
C ALA A 157 -8.03 16.18 5.35
N LEU A 158 -8.51 15.72 4.17
CA LEU A 158 -9.34 16.54 3.28
C LEU A 158 -10.65 16.95 3.94
N ASN A 159 -11.40 16.02 4.55
CA ASN A 159 -12.62 16.19 5.36
C ASN A 159 -13.43 14.89 5.52
N CYS A 160 -12.94 13.72 5.05
CA CYS A 160 -13.71 12.49 5.11
C CYS A 160 -14.21 12.24 6.54
N ASN A 161 -15.51 11.95 6.70
CA ASN A 161 -16.18 11.76 7.98
C ASN A 161 -16.22 12.96 8.95
N LYS A 162 -15.81 14.16 8.52
CA LYS A 162 -15.89 15.37 9.35
C LYS A 162 -17.30 15.95 9.37
N HIS A 163 -17.82 16.24 10.58
CA HIS A 163 -18.97 17.13 10.74
C HIS A 163 -18.54 18.59 10.56
N ILE A 164 -19.20 19.30 9.66
CA ILE A 164 -18.99 20.72 9.36
C ILE A 164 -20.31 21.42 9.62
N GLU A 165 -20.35 22.20 10.70
CA GLU A 165 -21.54 22.89 11.18
C GLU A 165 -22.16 23.76 10.07
N GLY A 166 -23.46 23.60 9.83
CA GLY A 166 -24.20 24.32 8.79
C GLY A 166 -23.89 23.89 7.34
N VAL A 167 -22.97 22.95 7.11
CA VAL A 167 -22.58 22.49 5.75
C VAL A 167 -22.93 21.02 5.53
N THR A 168 -22.62 20.16 6.50
CA THR A 168 -22.83 18.71 6.36
C THR A 168 -24.07 18.26 7.11
N ASP A 169 -24.93 17.50 6.44
CA ASP A 169 -26.01 16.74 7.05
C ASP A 169 -25.81 15.26 6.74
N TYR A 170 -25.07 14.55 7.60
CA TYR A 170 -24.75 13.14 7.38
C TYR A 170 -25.98 12.24 7.56
N GLU A 171 -26.75 12.44 8.62
CA GLU A 171 -27.93 11.60 8.89
C GLU A 171 -29.01 11.79 7.82
N GLY A 172 -29.29 13.02 7.40
CA GLY A 172 -30.27 13.28 6.34
C GLY A 172 -29.79 12.91 4.94
N THR A 173 -28.50 13.08 4.62
CA THR A 173 -27.96 12.77 3.29
C THR A 173 -27.70 11.28 3.09
N ILE A 174 -27.11 10.62 4.09
CA ILE A 174 -26.54 9.27 3.96
C ILE A 174 -27.03 8.26 5.01
N GLY A 175 -27.78 8.70 6.03
CA GLY A 175 -28.44 7.83 7.01
C GLY A 175 -27.54 7.31 8.13
N VAL A 176 -26.35 7.87 8.30
CA VAL A 176 -25.39 7.51 9.36
C VAL A 176 -24.74 8.79 9.90
N PRO A 177 -24.25 8.83 11.15
CA PRO A 177 -23.57 10.01 11.68
C PRO A 177 -22.20 10.25 11.02
N ALA A 178 -21.70 11.48 11.13
CA ALA A 178 -20.31 11.79 10.79
C ALA A 178 -19.36 10.96 11.67
N GLY A 179 -18.29 10.40 11.09
CA GLY A 179 -17.38 9.49 11.79
C GLY A 179 -17.57 8.02 11.40
N GLU A 180 -18.78 7.65 10.96
CA GLU A 180 -19.16 6.25 10.70
C GLU A 180 -19.50 5.97 9.23
N CYS A 181 -19.33 6.95 8.34
CA CYS A 181 -19.69 6.80 6.93
C CYS A 181 -18.63 6.04 6.14
N TYR A 182 -19.06 4.94 5.52
CA TYR A 182 -18.32 4.18 4.50
C TYR A 182 -19.13 4.01 3.18
N HIS A 183 -20.16 4.85 2.97
CA HIS A 183 -21.09 4.74 1.85
C HIS A 183 -20.61 5.45 0.56
N CYS A 184 -19.29 5.47 0.31
CA CYS A 184 -18.65 6.15 -0.84
C CYS A 184 -19.23 5.73 -2.21
N HIS A 185 -19.76 4.51 -2.30
CA HIS A 185 -20.36 3.92 -3.48
C HIS A 185 -21.67 4.59 -3.88
N THR A 186 -22.37 5.22 -2.92
CA THR A 186 -23.65 5.90 -3.15
C THR A 186 -23.52 7.18 -3.97
N GLY A 187 -22.32 7.77 -4.03
CA GLY A 187 -22.13 9.08 -4.65
C GLY A 187 -22.76 10.23 -3.87
N ARG A 188 -23.20 10.03 -2.61
CA ARG A 188 -23.85 11.05 -1.78
C ARG A 188 -22.96 11.52 -0.61
N CYS A 189 -21.66 11.70 -0.87
CA CYS A 189 -20.69 12.09 0.15
C CYS A 189 -21.03 13.48 0.72
N PRO A 190 -21.38 13.63 2.02
CA PRO A 190 -21.85 14.91 2.56
C PRO A 190 -20.80 16.02 2.57
N VAL A 191 -19.51 15.66 2.53
CA VAL A 191 -18.34 16.56 2.52
C VAL A 191 -17.75 16.80 1.12
N GLY A 192 -18.42 16.34 0.06
CA GLY A 192 -18.01 16.66 -1.32
C GLY A 192 -16.82 15.89 -1.88
N ILE A 193 -16.30 14.87 -1.16
CA ILE A 193 -15.12 14.09 -1.60
C ILE A 193 -15.50 13.01 -2.62
N ALA A 194 -16.32 12.04 -2.22
CA ALA A 194 -16.61 10.84 -3.02
C ALA A 194 -17.95 10.94 -3.78
N THR A 195 -18.23 12.08 -4.41
CA THR A 195 -19.51 12.39 -5.08
C THR A 195 -19.30 13.05 -6.44
N GLN A 196 -20.27 12.90 -7.33
CA GLN A 196 -20.35 13.64 -8.60
C GLN A 196 -21.50 14.66 -8.60
N ASP A 197 -22.29 14.72 -7.52
CA ASP A 197 -23.35 15.70 -7.35
C ASP A 197 -22.74 17.11 -7.23
N VAL A 198 -23.29 18.07 -7.98
CA VAL A 198 -22.73 19.42 -8.08
C VAL A 198 -22.87 20.17 -6.75
N GLU A 199 -24.00 20.02 -6.06
CA GLU A 199 -24.26 20.68 -4.78
C GLU A 199 -23.40 20.09 -3.67
N LEU A 200 -23.24 18.76 -3.64
CA LEU A 200 -22.37 18.10 -2.65
C LEU A 200 -20.90 18.43 -2.90
N ARG A 201 -20.43 18.45 -4.15
CA ARG A 201 -19.04 18.82 -4.49
C ARG A 201 -18.70 20.25 -4.06
N ALA A 202 -19.65 21.18 -4.19
CA ALA A 202 -19.46 22.57 -3.79
C ALA A 202 -19.21 22.75 -2.28
N ARG A 203 -19.49 21.72 -1.46
CA ARG A 203 -19.21 21.74 -0.01
C ARG A 203 -17.73 21.58 0.33
N LEU A 204 -16.90 21.14 -0.62
CA LEU A 204 -15.46 21.00 -0.41
C LEU A 204 -14.76 22.31 -0.77
N ASP A 205 -14.40 23.09 0.24
CA ASP A 205 -13.45 24.20 0.07
C ASP A 205 -12.05 23.61 -0.21
N VAL A 206 -11.56 23.84 -1.43
CA VAL A 206 -10.32 23.24 -1.93
C VAL A 206 -9.09 23.83 -1.24
N ASP A 207 -9.07 25.14 -0.98
CA ASP A 207 -7.90 25.81 -0.40
C ASP A 207 -7.73 25.42 1.06
N GLU A 208 -8.82 25.38 1.82
CA GLU A 208 -8.76 24.92 3.20
C GLU A 208 -8.44 23.42 3.30
N ALA A 209 -9.00 22.60 2.40
CA ALA A 209 -8.72 21.17 2.37
C ALA A 209 -7.26 20.89 2.01
N ALA A 210 -6.71 21.62 1.03
CA ALA A 210 -5.31 21.53 0.67
C ALA A 210 -4.40 21.91 1.85
N LEU A 211 -4.72 22.96 2.60
CA LEU A 211 -3.95 23.36 3.79
C LEU A 211 -3.97 22.26 4.87
N ARG A 212 -5.11 21.59 5.10
CA ARG A 212 -5.20 20.47 6.04
C ARG A 212 -4.37 19.27 5.59
N VAL A 213 -4.42 18.92 4.30
CA VAL A 213 -3.57 17.85 3.73
C VAL A 213 -2.10 18.20 3.85
N TYR A 214 -1.72 19.46 3.56
CA TYR A 214 -0.35 19.94 3.75
C TYR A 214 0.09 19.78 5.21
N ASN A 215 -0.72 20.24 6.17
CA ASN A 215 -0.39 20.11 7.60
C ASN A 215 -0.24 18.63 8.02
N PHE A 216 -1.09 17.74 7.50
CA PHE A 216 -1.01 16.31 7.75
C PHE A 216 0.30 15.70 7.21
N LEU A 217 0.63 15.95 5.93
CA LEU A 217 1.88 15.47 5.31
C LEU A 217 3.13 16.07 5.99
N HIS A 218 3.07 17.34 6.38
CA HIS A 218 4.14 17.99 7.11
C HIS A 218 4.36 17.35 8.49
N THR A 219 3.27 17.06 9.21
CA THR A 219 3.32 16.37 10.51
C THR A 219 3.90 14.97 10.38
N LEU A 220 3.43 14.18 9.40
CA LEU A 220 3.99 12.86 9.09
C LEU A 220 5.51 12.94 8.87
N THR A 221 5.95 13.92 8.09
CA THR A 221 7.38 14.11 7.79
C THR A 221 8.19 14.39 9.06
N MET A 222 7.69 15.27 9.94
CA MET A 222 8.35 15.56 11.22
C MET A 222 8.40 14.34 12.14
N GLU A 223 7.33 13.54 12.19
CA GLU A 223 7.26 12.33 13.01
C GLU A 223 8.25 11.26 12.54
N VAL A 224 8.37 11.03 11.23
CA VAL A 224 9.36 10.08 10.69
C VAL A 224 10.79 10.56 10.96
N GLN A 225 11.05 11.86 10.79
CA GLN A 225 12.36 12.45 11.10
C GLN A 225 12.69 12.32 12.59
N LEU A 226 11.72 12.50 13.48
CA LEU A 226 11.89 12.31 14.91
C LEU A 226 12.31 10.86 15.22
N LEU A 227 11.64 9.88 14.63
CA LEU A 227 11.95 8.46 14.83
C LEU A 227 13.32 8.08 14.26
N ALA A 228 13.66 8.53 13.06
CA ALA A 228 15.00 8.31 12.49
C ALA A 228 16.10 8.86 13.41
N ARG A 229 15.92 10.07 13.96
CA ARG A 229 16.87 10.65 14.93
C ARG A 229 16.92 9.86 16.24
N ALA A 230 15.79 9.36 16.72
CA ALA A 230 15.75 8.53 17.94
C ALA A 230 16.53 7.22 17.76
N CYS A 231 16.56 6.67 16.55
CA CYS A 231 17.38 5.52 16.16
C CYS A 231 18.83 5.89 15.78
N GLY A 232 19.25 7.15 15.96
CA GLY A 232 20.60 7.61 15.63
C GLY A 232 20.88 7.75 14.12
N LYS A 233 19.85 7.72 13.27
CA LYS A 233 19.97 7.83 11.82
C LYS A 233 19.82 9.30 11.36
N THR A 234 20.61 9.69 10.37
CA THR A 234 20.57 11.06 9.78
C THR A 234 19.66 11.16 8.55
N ASN A 235 19.26 10.02 7.99
CA ASN A 235 18.35 9.90 6.85
C ASN A 235 17.27 8.87 7.18
N ILE A 236 16.01 9.15 6.81
CA ILE A 236 14.87 8.25 7.03
C ILE A 236 15.02 6.93 6.26
N HIS A 237 15.74 6.93 5.14
CA HIS A 237 16.05 5.73 4.37
C HIS A 237 17.18 4.90 4.97
N SER A 238 17.76 5.34 6.08
CA SER A 238 18.71 4.54 6.87
C SER A 238 18.02 3.84 8.05
N LEU A 239 16.69 3.90 8.15
CA LEU A 239 15.93 3.03 9.06
C LEU A 239 16.02 1.59 8.57
N GLU A 240 16.26 0.66 9.48
CA GLU A 240 16.48 -0.76 9.20
C GLU A 240 15.60 -1.63 10.11
N PRO A 241 15.37 -2.92 9.79
CA PRO A 241 14.54 -3.79 10.62
C PRO A 241 15.01 -3.90 12.08
N GLU A 242 16.32 -3.72 12.33
CA GLU A 242 16.94 -3.71 13.66
C GLU A 242 16.51 -2.52 14.53
N ASP A 243 15.98 -1.46 13.92
CA ASP A 243 15.42 -0.31 14.63
C ASP A 243 14.01 -0.62 15.20
N LEU A 244 13.46 -1.81 14.91
CA LEU A 244 12.15 -2.25 15.36
C LEU A 244 12.23 -3.40 16.37
N ALA A 245 11.27 -3.42 17.28
CA ALA A 245 11.00 -4.56 18.14
C ALA A 245 9.48 -4.81 18.20
N ALA A 246 9.07 -6.06 18.00
CA ALA A 246 7.68 -6.47 18.09
C ALA A 246 7.27 -6.68 19.56
N LEU A 247 6.06 -6.24 19.92
CA LEU A 247 5.52 -6.41 21.27
C LEU A 247 4.83 -7.77 21.49
N THR A 248 4.49 -8.46 20.41
CA THR A 248 3.85 -9.77 20.46
C THR A 248 4.57 -10.76 19.57
N HIS A 249 4.38 -12.05 19.86
CA HIS A 249 5.00 -13.14 19.12
C HIS A 249 4.52 -13.18 17.66
N GLU A 250 3.23 -12.90 17.43
CA GLU A 250 2.62 -12.87 16.10
C GLU A 250 3.19 -11.71 15.27
N ALA A 251 3.33 -10.51 15.87
CA ALA A 251 3.92 -9.37 15.19
C ALA A 251 5.40 -9.66 14.83
N ALA A 252 6.16 -10.31 15.72
CA ALA A 252 7.53 -10.72 15.45
C ALA A 252 7.61 -11.71 14.28
N ALA A 253 6.75 -12.74 14.30
CA ALA A 253 6.68 -13.77 13.27
C ALA A 253 6.28 -13.22 11.89
N MET A 254 5.34 -12.27 11.85
CA MET A 254 4.82 -11.66 10.62
C MET A 254 5.78 -10.63 10.03
N ALA A 255 6.24 -9.67 10.84
CA ALA A 255 7.12 -8.59 10.37
C ALA A 255 8.59 -9.01 10.28
N LYS A 256 8.94 -10.23 10.73
CA LYS A 256 10.31 -10.77 10.73
C LYS A 256 11.28 -9.90 11.53
N VAL A 257 10.82 -9.34 12.66
CA VAL A 257 11.62 -8.51 13.58
C VAL A 257 11.67 -9.13 14.98
N PRO A 258 12.69 -8.82 15.80
CA PRO A 258 12.84 -9.40 17.13
C PRO A 258 11.66 -9.12 18.08
N LEU A 259 11.33 -10.10 18.92
CA LEU A 259 10.42 -9.89 20.06
C LEU A 259 11.11 -9.01 21.11
N ALA A 260 10.40 -8.00 21.62
CA ALA A 260 10.92 -7.00 22.52
C ALA A 260 11.65 -7.60 23.73
N GLY A 261 12.86 -7.08 23.99
CA GLY A 261 13.75 -7.59 25.05
C GLY A 261 14.53 -8.86 24.69
N THR A 262 14.46 -9.32 23.43
CA THR A 262 15.14 -10.52 22.95
C THR A 262 15.73 -10.31 21.54
N THR A 263 16.54 -11.25 21.08
CA THR A 263 16.97 -11.37 19.67
C THR A 263 16.18 -12.43 18.90
N TYR A 264 15.13 -12.98 19.51
CA TYR A 264 14.36 -14.09 18.99
C TYR A 264 13.31 -13.61 17.98
N ILE A 265 13.30 -14.22 16.80
CA ILE A 265 12.36 -13.97 15.72
C ILE A 265 11.70 -15.31 15.39
N PRO A 266 10.42 -15.52 15.73
CA PRO A 266 9.77 -16.81 15.52
C PRO A 266 9.78 -17.25 14.06
N GLY A 267 10.20 -18.49 13.81
CA GLY A 267 10.36 -19.08 12.48
C GLY A 267 11.71 -18.75 11.84
N VAL A 268 12.23 -17.53 12.03
CA VAL A 268 13.52 -17.12 11.43
C VAL A 268 14.70 -17.59 12.28
N SER A 269 14.63 -17.45 13.60
CA SER A 269 15.72 -17.87 14.48
C SER A 269 15.97 -19.38 14.41
N GLU A 270 14.91 -20.18 14.33
CA GLU A 270 14.99 -21.63 14.18
C GLU A 270 15.53 -22.03 12.81
N GLU A 271 15.06 -21.41 11.72
CA GLU A 271 15.56 -21.64 10.36
C GLU A 271 17.05 -21.32 10.26
N ARG A 272 17.48 -20.20 10.84
CA ARG A 272 18.89 -19.80 10.89
C ARG A 272 19.73 -20.80 11.69
N ALA A 273 19.28 -21.20 12.88
CA ALA A 273 20.01 -22.18 13.69
C ALA A 273 20.13 -23.53 12.96
N LEU A 274 19.07 -23.97 12.27
CA LEU A 274 19.09 -25.17 11.45
C LEU A 274 20.07 -25.05 10.28
N GLN A 275 20.14 -23.90 9.63
CA GLN A 275 21.08 -23.66 8.53
C GLN A 275 22.53 -23.66 9.02
N GLU A 276 22.81 -22.99 10.14
CA GLU A 276 24.15 -22.99 10.76
C GLU A 276 24.59 -24.42 11.13
N MET A 277 23.68 -25.25 11.65
CA MET A 277 23.97 -26.67 11.91
C MET A 277 24.26 -27.46 10.64
N LYS A 278 23.47 -27.27 9.57
CA LYS A 278 23.71 -27.92 8.27
C LYS A 278 25.08 -27.54 7.68
N ASP A 279 25.45 -26.27 7.77
CA ASP A 279 26.72 -25.77 7.26
C ASP A 279 27.91 -26.32 8.06
N LEU A 280 27.80 -26.43 9.39
CA LEU A 280 28.80 -27.07 10.24
C LEU A 280 28.96 -28.55 9.91
N MET A 281 27.86 -29.27 9.72
CA MET A 281 27.90 -30.68 9.30
C MET A 281 28.55 -30.86 7.93
N ALA A 282 28.22 -30.01 6.96
CA ALA A 282 28.82 -30.04 5.63
C ALA A 282 30.34 -29.81 5.69
N LYS A 283 30.80 -28.84 6.50
CA LYS A 283 32.23 -28.59 6.73
C LYS A 283 32.92 -29.79 7.37
N GLN A 284 32.32 -30.41 8.38
CA GLN A 284 32.88 -31.61 9.01
C GLN A 284 33.00 -32.78 8.04
N ILE A 285 32.03 -32.99 7.15
CA ILE A 285 32.10 -34.03 6.12
C ILE A 285 33.28 -33.76 5.16
N ILE A 286 33.46 -32.52 4.74
CA ILE A 286 34.59 -32.11 3.87
C ILE A 286 35.93 -32.28 4.59
N GLU A 287 36.02 -31.90 5.87
CA GLU A 287 37.25 -32.00 6.67
C GLU A 287 37.59 -33.45 7.07
N SER A 288 36.59 -34.33 7.17
CA SER A 288 36.79 -35.75 7.50
C SER A 288 37.12 -36.64 6.29
N GLY A 289 37.24 -36.06 5.09
CA GLY A 289 37.75 -36.75 3.90
C GLY A 289 36.79 -37.77 3.28
N GLY A 290 35.48 -37.51 3.36
CA GLY A 290 34.44 -38.28 2.66
C GLY A 290 34.31 -37.93 1.18
#